data_AF-A0A6V7RN02-F1
#
_entry.id   AF-A0A6V7RN02-F1
#
_cell.length_a   1.000
_cell.length_b   1.000
_cell.length_c   1.000
_cell.angle_alpha   90.00
_cell.angle_beta   90.00
_cell.angle_gamma   90.00
#
_symmetry.space_group_name_H-M   'P 1'
#
loop_
_entity.id
_entity.type
_entity.pdbx_description
1 polymer ?
#
loop_
_entity_poly.entity_id
_entity_poly.type
_entity_poly.pdbx_seq_one_letter_code
_entity_poly.pdbx_strand_id
1 'polypeptide(L)' 'MKKIITIHYIGGSNMEINKTEAVEVILNYLEEPEQDLAFIKIPLRSGEEVFLNMKLVTSIEVKDLR' A
#
# COMPACT_ATOMS: atom_id res chain seq x y z
N MET A 1 -0.23 -11.77 12.58
CA MET A 1 -1.08 -10.66 13.04
C MET A 1 -1.69 -9.99 11.84
N LYS A 2 -2.96 -9.57 11.89
CA LYS A 2 -3.61 -8.93 10.74
C LYS A 2 -3.29 -7.44 10.76
N LYS A 3 -2.79 -6.90 9.64
CA LYS A 3 -2.49 -5.48 9.49
C LYS A 3 -3.47 -4.83 8.50
N ILE A 4 -3.74 -3.55 8.70
CA ILE A 4 -4.43 -2.70 7.74
C ILE A 4 -3.48 -1.57 7.36
N ILE A 5 -3.40 -1.26 6.07
CA ILE A 5 -2.71 -0.10 5.54
C ILE A 5 -3.75 0.90 5.02
N THR A 6 -3.63 2.15 5.45
CA THR A 6 -4.37 3.27 4.85
C THR A 6 -3.39 4.16 4.10
N ILE A 7 -3.67 4.37 2.81
CA ILE A 7 -2.89 5.24 1.94
C ILE A 7 -3.63 6.55 1.78
N HIS A 8 -2.97 7.67 2.06
CA HIS A 8 -3.48 9.00 1.85
C HIS A 8 -2.88 9.58 0.57
N TYR A 9 -3.71 10.10 -0.32
CA TYR A 9 -3.28 10.66 -1.59
C TYR A 9 -3.28 12.19 -1.59
N ILE A 10 -2.47 12.75 -2.49
CA ILE A 10 -2.57 14.15 -2.90
C ILE A 10 -3.99 14.38 -3.44
N GLY A 11 -4.67 15.40 -2.91
CA GLY A 11 -6.09 15.67 -3.22
C GLY A 11 -7.07 15.14 -2.17
N GLY A 12 -6.60 14.43 -1.15
CA GLY A 12 -7.38 14.12 0.06
C GLY A 12 -8.23 12.84 -0.02
N SER A 13 -8.12 12.06 -1.08
CA SER A 13 -8.70 10.70 -1.12
C SER A 13 -7.82 9.71 -0.36
N ASN A 14 -8.44 8.62 0.13
CA ASN A 14 -7.75 7.57 0.86
C ASN A 14 -8.09 6.18 0.28
N MET A 15 -7.19 5.21 0.43
CA MET A 15 -7.42 3.79 0.09
C MET A 15 -7.04 2.91 1.28
N GLU A 16 -7.98 2.06 1.70
CA GLU A 16 -7.73 1.06 2.75
C GLU A 16 -7.40 -0.30 2.14
N ILE A 17 -6.35 -0.94 2.64
CA ILE A 17 -5.83 -2.23 2.19
C ILE A 17 -5.72 -3.16 3.40
N ASN A 18 -6.46 -4.26 3.36
CA ASN A 18 -6.55 -5.21 4.48
C ASN A 18 -6.34 -6.67 4.06
N LYS A 19 -5.92 -6.88 2.79
CA LYS A 19 -5.53 -8.18 2.26
C LYS A 19 -4.07 -8.43 2.61
N THR A 20 -3.77 -9.58 3.21
CA THR A 20 -2.44 -9.88 3.76
C THR A 20 -1.34 -9.74 2.71
N GLU A 21 -1.53 -10.32 1.52
CA GLU A 21 -0.53 -10.30 0.45
C GLU A 21 -0.28 -8.86 -0.05
N ALA A 22 -1.34 -8.05 -0.11
CA ALA A 22 -1.24 -6.64 -0.50
C ALA A 22 -0.47 -5.82 0.54
N VAL A 23 -0.74 -6.07 1.82
CA VAL A 23 -0.06 -5.41 2.93
C VAL A 23 1.42 -5.76 2.95
N GLU A 24 1.76 -7.04 2.78
CA GLU A 24 3.16 -7.51 2.74
C GLU A 24 3.96 -6.87 1.61
N VAL A 25 3.38 -6.75 0.40
CA VAL A 25 4.04 -6.08 -0.74
C VAL A 25 4.40 -4.63 -0.42
N ILE A 26 3.49 -3.89 0.22
CA ILE A 26 3.71 -2.48 0.56
C ILE A 26 4.76 -2.35 1.66
N LEU A 27 4.70 -3.21 2.69
CA LEU A 27 5.69 -3.17 3.77
C LEU A 27 7.10 -3.48 3.26
N ASN A 28 7.24 -4.50 2.41
CA ASN A 28 8.53 -4.84 1.80
C ASN A 28 9.07 -3.68 0.96
N TYR A 29 8.21 -2.98 0.19
CA TYR A 29 8.61 -1.80 -0.55
C TYR A 29 9.12 -0.67 0.37
N LEU A 30 8.45 -0.43 1.51
CA LEU A 30 8.85 0.63 2.45
C LEU A 30 10.17 0.33 3.17
N GLU A 31 10.55 -0.94 3.28
CA GLU A 31 11.83 -1.37 3.88
C GLU A 31 13.00 -1.28 2.89
N GLU A 32 12.75 -1.14 1.59
CA GLU A 32 13.75 -1.04 0.52
C GLU A 32 13.80 0.38 -0.10
N PRO A 33 14.49 1.34 0.53
CA PRO A 33 14.47 2.76 0.11
C PRO A 33 15.13 3.06 -1.25
N GLU A 34 15.77 2.07 -1.88
CA GLU A 34 16.46 2.22 -3.17
C GLU A 34 15.57 1.86 -4.38
N GLN A 35 14.29 1.51 -4.17
CA GLN A 35 13.40 1.21 -5.30
C GLN A 35 12.96 2.49 -6.03
N ASP A 36 13.57 2.75 -7.19
CA ASP A 36 13.20 3.84 -8.12
C ASP A 36 11.86 3.59 -8.87
N LEU A 37 11.03 2.69 -8.34
CA LEU A 37 9.75 2.33 -8.91
C LEU A 37 8.71 3.38 -8.52
N ALA A 38 8.27 4.16 -9.50
CA ALA A 38 7.16 5.10 -9.33
C ALA A 38 5.83 4.39 -9.01
N PHE A 39 5.70 3.09 -9.34
CA PHE A 39 4.48 2.31 -9.16
C PHE A 39 4.74 1.01 -8.39
N ILE A 40 3.90 0.75 -7.38
CA ILE A 40 3.83 -0.54 -6.67
C ILE A 40 2.63 -1.31 -7.19
N LYS A 41 2.84 -2.58 -7.52
CA LYS A 41 1.79 -3.48 -7.97
C LYS A 41 1.19 -4.22 -6.77
N ILE A 42 -0.09 -4.02 -6.50
CA ILE A 42 -0.78 -4.54 -5.32
C ILE A 42 -1.88 -5.52 -5.75
N PRO A 43 -1.88 -6.78 -5.26
CA PRO A 43 -2.96 -7.72 -5.54
C PRO A 43 -4.21 -7.41 -4.71
N LEU A 44 -5.37 -7.25 -5.36
CA LEU A 44 -6.67 -7.11 -4.70
C LEU A 44 -7.42 -8.45 -4.63
N ARG A 45 -8.69 -8.41 -4.19
CA ARG A 45 -9.59 -9.58 -4.20
C ARG A 45 -9.91 -9.97 -5.66
N SER A 46 -10.22 -11.24 -5.89
CA SER A 46 -10.67 -11.76 -7.20
C SER A 46 -9.66 -11.71 -8.36
N GLY A 47 -8.36 -11.61 -8.08
CA GLY A 47 -7.31 -11.60 -9.12
C GLY A 47 -7.10 -10.25 -9.79
N GLU A 48 -7.78 -9.20 -9.32
CA GLU A 48 -7.54 -7.83 -9.74
C GLU A 48 -6.22 -7.31 -9.17
N GLU A 49 -5.60 -6.40 -9.90
CA GLU A 49 -4.34 -5.78 -9.54
C GLU A 49 -4.49 -4.26 -9.62
N VAL A 50 -3.95 -3.55 -8.62
CA VAL A 50 -3.91 -2.09 -8.60
C VAL A 50 -2.47 -1.62 -8.63
N PHE A 51 -2.22 -0.59 -9.43
CA PHE A 51 -0.93 0.10 -9.45
C PHE A 51 -1.02 1.34 -8.57
N LEU A 52 -0.26 1.34 -7.49
CA LEU A 52 -0.12 2.47 -6.59
C LEU A 52 1.01 3.37 -7.05
N ASN A 53 0.70 4.59 -7.47
CA ASN A 53 1.70 5.59 -7.78
C ASN A 53 2.19 6.28 -6.51
N MET A 54 3.43 6.00 -6.10
CA MET A 54 4.01 6.56 -4.86
C MET A 54 4.21 8.07 -4.91
N LYS A 55 4.30 8.65 -6.12
CA LYS A 55 4.39 10.12 -6.29
C LYS A 55 3.08 10.84 -5.95
N LEU A 56 1.96 10.11 -5.86
CA LEU A 56 0.66 10.66 -5.48
C LEU A 56 0.33 10.41 -4.01
N VAL A 57 1.21 9.75 -3.26
CA VAL A 57 0.98 9.41 -1.86
C VAL A 57 1.55 10.52 -0.97
N THR A 58 0.76 10.98 -0.01
CA THR A 58 1.20 11.94 1.02
C THR A 58 1.69 11.23 2.28
N SER A 59 0.98 10.20 2.72
CA SER A 59 1.35 9.40 3.88
C SER A 59 0.76 8.00 3.82
N ILE A 60 1.40 7.07 4.53
CA ILE A 60 0.93 5.69 4.70
C ILE A 60 0.81 5.43 6.21
N GLU A 61 -0.37 5.01 6.63
CA GLU A 61 -0.64 4.57 8.01
C GLU A 61 -0.67 3.05 8.05
N VAL A 62 0.01 2.45 9.03
CA VAL A 62 0.02 1.00 9.26
C VAL A 62 -0.59 0.74 10.64
N LYS A 63 -1.64 -0.08 10.67
CA LYS A 63 -2.35 -0.44 11.90
C LYS A 63 -2.36 -1.95 12.12
N ASP A 64 -1.83 -2.38 13.26
CA ASP A 64 -1.95 -3.76 13.73
C ASP A 64 -3.34 -3.99 14.34
N LEU A 65 -4.09 -4.95 13.79
CA LEU A 65 -5.27 -5.52 14.43
C LEU A 65 -4.81 -6.64 15.36
N ARG A 66 -4.88 -6.35 16.66
CA ARG A 66 -4.73 -7.36 17.72
C ARG A 66 -5.92 -8.30 17.74
#